data_AF-A0A350PE57-F1
#
_entry.id   AF-A0A350PE57-F1
#
_cell.length_a   1.000
_cell.length_b   1.000
_cell.length_c   1.000
_cell.angle_alpha   90.00
_cell.angle_beta   90.00
_cell.angle_gamma   90.00
#
_symmetry.space_group_name_H-M   'P 1'
#
loop_
_entity.id
_entity.type
_entity.pdbx_description
1 polymer ?
#
loop_
_entity_poly.entity_id
_entity_poly.type
_entity_poly.pdbx_seq_one_letter_code
_entity_poly.pdbx_strand_id
1 'polypeptide(L)'
;MSIDRNRVTLIIEDGTIINDGIVFTELDFSSVEFPTNVRVVQWNGTSGEIEFSDDPANEHISELPSYVNECIALHTDHKNSLMSPSAYSDAEILQNVKSTRDSMLIQTDWIVLSDTPFTSTQKTAWKTYRQSLRDLSAVVGYPFGGVYNYDNWPTPPSSDLVFEPSTNSMNQPTGLSEEDLRG
;
A
#
# COMPACT_ATOMS: atom_id res chain seq x y z
N MET A 1 -7.66 15.39 1.45
CA MET A 1 -8.68 14.50 0.86
C MET A 1 -7.89 13.40 0.21
N SER A 2 -7.72 12.27 0.90
CA SER A 2 -7.06 11.12 0.31
C SER A 2 -7.89 10.71 -0.90
N ILE A 3 -7.28 10.55 -2.07
CA ILE A 3 -7.94 9.76 -3.11
C ILE A 3 -7.79 8.33 -2.61
N ASP A 4 -8.80 7.83 -1.91
CA ASP A 4 -9.05 6.39 -1.81
C ASP A 4 -9.15 5.91 -3.26
N ARG A 5 -8.06 5.30 -3.73
CA ARG A 5 -7.99 4.85 -5.13
C ARG A 5 -8.84 3.60 -5.29
N ASN A 6 -9.26 2.98 -4.18
CA ASN A 6 -10.10 1.80 -4.12
C ASN A 6 -9.66 0.82 -5.20
N ARG A 7 -8.35 0.61 -5.37
CA ARG A 7 -7.79 -0.30 -6.37
C ARG A 7 -7.46 -1.60 -5.68
N VAL A 8 -7.91 -2.70 -6.26
CA VAL A 8 -7.73 -4.03 -5.68
C VAL A 8 -7.23 -4.99 -6.73
N THR A 9 -6.26 -5.82 -6.36
CA THR A 9 -5.97 -7.06 -7.08
C THR A 9 -5.95 -8.17 -6.05
N LEU A 10 -6.87 -9.12 -6.18
CA LEU A 10 -6.98 -10.29 -5.32
C LEU A 10 -6.67 -11.52 -6.15
N ILE A 11 -5.72 -12.33 -5.70
CA ILE A 11 -5.42 -13.67 -6.25
C ILE A 11 -5.70 -14.64 -5.12
N ILE A 12 -6.79 -15.40 -5.25
CA ILE A 12 -7.34 -16.20 -4.16
C ILE A 12 -6.42 -17.38 -3.84
N GLU A 13 -5.94 -18.09 -4.87
CA GLU A 13 -5.09 -19.29 -4.70
C GLU A 13 -3.76 -19.00 -3.98
N ASP A 14 -3.22 -17.78 -4.15
CA ASP A 14 -1.92 -17.37 -3.59
C ASP A 14 -2.05 -16.64 -2.24
N GLY A 15 -3.27 -16.47 -1.72
CA GLY A 15 -3.51 -15.61 -0.56
C GLY A 15 -3.04 -14.17 -0.80
N THR A 16 -3.02 -13.71 -2.06
CA THR A 16 -2.39 -12.43 -2.43
C THR A 16 -3.44 -11.35 -2.60
N ILE A 17 -3.26 -10.23 -1.90
CA ILE A 17 -4.08 -9.03 -2.07
C ILE A 17 -3.19 -7.79 -2.17
N ILE A 18 -3.43 -7.03 -3.23
CA ILE A 18 -2.90 -5.68 -3.43
C ILE A 18 -4.07 -4.73 -3.21
N ASN A 19 -4.04 -3.97 -2.13
CA ASN A 19 -5.06 -2.97 -1.83
C ASN A 19 -4.40 -1.59 -1.79
N ASP A 20 -4.83 -0.70 -2.70
CA ASP A 20 -4.24 0.62 -2.93
C ASP A 20 -2.70 0.60 -2.99
N GLY A 21 -2.17 -0.46 -3.64
CA GLY A 21 -0.75 -0.65 -3.91
C GLY A 21 0.07 -1.33 -2.80
N ILE A 22 -0.51 -1.51 -1.62
CA ILE A 22 0.12 -2.31 -0.55
C ILE A 22 -0.17 -3.78 -0.82
N VAL A 23 0.88 -4.56 -1.01
CA VAL A 23 0.79 -6.01 -1.25
C VAL A 23 1.01 -6.81 0.02
N PHE A 24 0.14 -7.78 0.26
CA PHE A 24 0.43 -8.94 1.11
C PHE A 24 0.24 -10.21 0.28
N THR A 25 1.17 -11.14 0.44
CA THR A 25 1.12 -12.50 -0.13
C THR A 25 0.91 -13.48 1.01
N GLU A 26 0.29 -14.63 0.73
CA GLU A 26 0.04 -15.67 1.74
C GLU A 26 -0.78 -15.16 2.94
N LEU A 27 -1.64 -14.16 2.74
CA LEU A 27 -2.55 -13.69 3.77
C LEU A 27 -3.64 -14.74 4.00
N ASP A 28 -3.92 -15.04 5.27
CA ASP A 28 -4.91 -16.05 5.63
C ASP A 28 -6.33 -15.59 5.29
N PHE A 29 -6.93 -16.19 4.26
CA PHE A 29 -8.31 -15.98 3.85
C PHE A 29 -9.25 -17.10 4.30
N SER A 30 -8.84 -17.97 5.22
CA SER A 30 -9.66 -19.12 5.66
C SER A 30 -11.01 -18.74 6.28
N SER A 31 -11.17 -17.48 6.71
CA SER A 31 -12.44 -16.94 7.22
C SER A 31 -13.37 -16.37 6.14
N VAL A 32 -12.93 -16.30 4.88
CA VAL A 32 -13.68 -15.70 3.77
C VAL A 32 -14.34 -16.81 2.94
N GLU A 33 -15.62 -16.65 2.63
CA GLU A 33 -16.32 -17.56 1.72
C GLU A 33 -16.14 -17.11 0.27
N PHE A 34 -15.44 -17.92 -0.53
CA PHE A 34 -15.21 -17.65 -1.95
C PHE A 34 -16.13 -18.48 -2.86
N PRO A 35 -16.56 -17.93 -4.01
CA PRO A 35 -17.06 -18.75 -5.11
C PRO A 35 -15.98 -19.74 -5.57
N THR A 36 -16.34 -20.99 -5.83
CA THR A 36 -15.40 -22.09 -6.08
C THR A 36 -14.58 -21.96 -7.35
N ASN A 37 -14.99 -21.10 -8.27
CA ASN A 37 -14.37 -20.95 -9.58
C ASN A 37 -13.71 -19.59 -9.81
N VAL A 38 -13.67 -18.68 -8.82
CA VAL A 38 -12.97 -17.40 -8.98
C VAL A 38 -11.48 -17.60 -8.69
N ARG A 39 -10.61 -17.09 -9.57
CA ARG A 39 -9.14 -17.09 -9.40
C ARG A 39 -8.62 -15.71 -9.02
N VAL A 40 -9.01 -14.71 -9.80
CA VAL A 40 -8.46 -13.36 -9.71
C VAL A 40 -9.59 -12.33 -9.78
N VAL A 41 -9.51 -11.29 -8.97
CA VAL A 41 -10.32 -10.08 -9.13
C VAL A 41 -9.40 -8.88 -9.29
N GLN A 42 -9.61 -8.10 -10.34
CA GLN A 42 -8.90 -6.84 -10.59
C GLN A 42 -9.91 -5.69 -10.61
N TRP A 43 -9.67 -4.66 -9.82
CA TRP A 43 -10.56 -3.51 -9.67
C TRP A 43 -9.78 -2.20 -9.72
N ASN A 44 -10.27 -1.24 -10.51
CA ASN A 44 -9.60 0.03 -10.79
C ASN A 44 -10.15 1.23 -10.00
N GLY A 45 -11.11 0.99 -9.10
CA GLY A 45 -11.83 2.02 -8.34
C GLY A 45 -13.26 2.28 -8.83
N THR A 46 -13.56 1.95 -10.09
CA THR A 46 -14.87 2.19 -10.73
C THR A 46 -15.43 0.98 -11.47
N SER A 47 -14.56 0.11 -11.97
CA SER A 47 -14.91 -1.14 -12.64
C SER A 47 -13.78 -2.16 -12.49
N GLY A 48 -14.04 -3.40 -12.89
CA GLY A 48 -13.08 -4.48 -12.76
C GLY A 48 -13.37 -5.68 -13.64
N GLU A 49 -12.56 -6.71 -13.46
CA GLU A 49 -12.68 -7.99 -14.14
C GLU A 49 -12.50 -9.12 -13.11
N ILE A 50 -13.24 -10.21 -13.30
CA ILE A 50 -13.09 -11.46 -12.58
C ILE A 50 -12.57 -12.52 -13.55
N GLU A 51 -11.48 -13.19 -13.20
CA GLU A 51 -10.96 -14.35 -13.92
C GLU A 51 -11.42 -15.64 -13.22
N PHE A 52 -11.90 -16.60 -14.02
CA PHE A 52 -12.41 -17.88 -13.51
C PHE A 52 -11.45 -19.03 -13.77
N SER A 53 -11.61 -20.10 -13.00
CA SER A 53 -10.81 -21.32 -13.14
C SER A 53 -11.29 -22.28 -14.21
N ASP A 54 -12.58 -22.19 -14.54
CA ASP A 54 -13.29 -23.07 -15.45
C ASP A 54 -13.77 -22.38 -16.73
N ASP A 55 -13.62 -21.06 -16.81
CA ASP A 55 -13.97 -20.24 -17.97
C ASP A 55 -12.79 -19.32 -18.37
N PRO A 56 -12.32 -19.38 -19.63
CA PRO A 56 -11.32 -18.43 -20.13
C PRO A 56 -11.86 -17.01 -20.34
N ALA A 57 -13.17 -16.79 -20.30
CA ALA A 57 -13.77 -15.47 -20.42
C ALA A 57 -13.82 -14.77 -19.05
N ASN A 58 -13.31 -13.54 -19.00
CA ASN A 58 -13.43 -12.70 -17.82
C ASN A 58 -14.84 -12.11 -17.71
N GLU A 59 -15.34 -11.96 -16.48
CA GLU A 59 -16.56 -11.19 -16.20
C GLU A 59 -16.21 -9.75 -15.85
N HIS A 60 -16.78 -8.81 -16.61
CA HIS A 60 -16.70 -7.39 -16.28
C HIS A 60 -17.62 -7.05 -15.10
N ILE A 61 -17.07 -6.39 -14.08
CA ILE A 61 -17.82 -5.96 -12.89
C ILE A 61 -17.85 -4.43 -12.78
N SER A 62 -19.00 -3.90 -12.36
CA SER A 62 -19.17 -2.48 -12.01
C SER A 62 -19.31 -2.25 -10.51
N GLU A 63 -19.30 -3.32 -9.71
CA GLU A 63 -19.40 -3.30 -8.26
C GLU A 63 -18.45 -4.35 -7.68
N LEU A 64 -17.82 -4.05 -6.54
CA LEU A 64 -16.87 -4.94 -5.91
C LEU A 64 -17.61 -6.07 -5.16
N PRO A 65 -17.30 -7.36 -5.41
CA PRO A 65 -17.94 -8.46 -4.69
C PRO A 65 -17.67 -8.41 -3.18
N SER A 66 -18.61 -8.91 -2.36
CA SER A 66 -18.51 -8.86 -0.90
C SER A 66 -17.30 -9.60 -0.33
N TYR A 67 -16.95 -10.76 -0.90
CA TYR A 67 -15.76 -11.52 -0.47
C TYR A 67 -14.45 -10.74 -0.69
N VAL A 68 -14.41 -9.84 -1.67
CA VAL A 68 -13.25 -8.96 -1.88
C VAL A 68 -13.20 -7.90 -0.78
N ASN A 69 -14.33 -7.32 -0.37
CA ASN A 69 -14.39 -6.38 0.76
C ASN A 69 -13.92 -7.04 2.07
N GLU A 70 -14.25 -8.31 2.30
CA GLU A 70 -13.75 -9.07 3.45
C GLU A 70 -12.22 -9.25 3.39
N CYS A 71 -11.66 -9.54 2.21
CA CYS A 71 -10.20 -9.62 2.03
C CYS A 71 -9.52 -8.27 2.27
N ILE A 72 -10.14 -7.15 1.86
CA ILE A 72 -9.64 -5.79 2.14
C ILE A 72 -9.61 -5.51 3.64
N ALA A 73 -10.61 -5.97 4.39
CA ALA A 73 -10.62 -5.84 5.85
C ALA A 73 -9.47 -6.61 6.48
N LEU A 74 -9.23 -7.86 6.05
CA LEU A 74 -8.09 -8.67 6.52
C LEU A 74 -6.74 -8.01 6.18
N HIS A 75 -6.61 -7.45 4.96
CA HIS A 75 -5.43 -6.67 4.56
C HIS A 75 -5.21 -5.47 5.48
N THR A 76 -6.28 -4.72 5.77
CA THR A 76 -6.25 -3.54 6.63
C THR A 76 -5.85 -3.91 8.06
N ASP A 77 -6.43 -4.96 8.61
CA ASP A 77 -6.10 -5.45 9.95
C ASP A 77 -4.65 -5.94 10.03
N HIS A 78 -4.18 -6.67 9.02
CA HIS A 78 -2.79 -7.10 8.94
C HIS A 78 -1.83 -5.91 8.85
N LYS A 79 -2.11 -4.93 7.96
CA LYS A 79 -1.37 -3.67 7.86
C LYS A 79 -1.32 -2.96 9.22
N ASN A 80 -2.46 -2.84 9.90
CA ASN A 80 -2.55 -2.19 11.21
C ASN A 80 -1.77 -2.95 12.29
N SER A 81 -1.79 -4.29 12.26
CA SER A 81 -1.02 -5.14 13.16
C SER A 81 0.49 -4.94 12.97
N LEU A 82 0.96 -4.90 11.72
CA LEU A 82 2.35 -4.59 11.38
C LEU A 82 2.75 -3.15 11.76
N MET A 83 1.79 -2.22 11.76
CA MET A 83 1.99 -0.83 12.16
C MET A 83 1.75 -0.57 13.65
N SER A 84 1.34 -1.59 14.42
CA SER A 84 1.12 -1.46 15.85
C SER A 84 2.46 -1.31 16.58
N PRO A 85 2.64 -0.28 17.43
CA PRO A 85 3.91 0.06 18.05
C PRO A 85 4.42 -0.97 19.07
N SER A 86 3.72 -2.08 19.31
CA SER A 86 4.18 -3.12 20.23
C SER A 86 5.32 -3.99 19.67
N ALA A 87 5.65 -3.88 18.38
CA ALA A 87 6.73 -4.63 17.73
C ALA A 87 7.99 -3.80 17.41
N TYR A 88 7.92 -2.47 17.47
CA TYR A 88 9.01 -1.56 17.08
C TYR A 88 9.27 -0.52 18.16
N SER A 89 10.55 -0.24 18.40
CA SER A 89 10.95 0.88 19.25
C SER A 89 10.59 2.22 18.62
N ASP A 90 10.46 3.25 19.46
CA ASP A 90 10.23 4.64 19.01
C ASP A 90 11.28 5.11 17.97
N ALA A 91 12.51 4.63 18.11
CA ALA A 91 13.61 4.94 17.20
C ALA A 91 13.41 4.32 15.82
N GLU A 92 12.95 3.07 15.75
CA GLU A 92 12.65 2.38 14.50
C GLU A 92 11.47 3.03 13.78
N ILE A 93 10.41 3.40 14.52
CA ILE A 93 9.27 4.12 13.97
C ILE A 93 9.72 5.47 13.39
N LEU A 94 10.52 6.24 14.13
CA LEU A 94 11.06 7.50 13.66
C LEU A 94 11.94 7.33 12.42
N GLN A 95 12.78 6.29 12.38
CA GLN A 95 13.64 6.01 11.25
C GLN A 95 12.83 5.64 10.01
N ASN A 96 11.81 4.80 10.16
CA ASN A 96 10.92 4.40 9.07
C ASN A 96 10.18 5.61 8.49
N VAL A 97 9.59 6.46 9.34
CA VAL A 97 8.94 7.70 8.89
C VAL A 97 9.89 8.60 8.09
N LYS A 98 11.14 8.76 8.54
CA LYS A 98 12.16 9.54 7.80
C LYS A 98 12.50 8.91 6.46
N SER A 99 12.83 7.61 6.46
CA SER A 99 13.22 6.87 5.26
C SER A 99 12.11 6.90 4.20
N THR A 100 10.86 6.69 4.60
CA THR A 100 9.70 6.75 3.70
C THR A 100 9.51 8.13 3.09
N ARG A 101 9.61 9.20 3.90
CA ARG A 101 9.52 10.59 3.43
C ARG A 101 10.61 10.89 2.41
N ASP A 102 11.84 10.51 2.73
CA ASP A 102 13.00 10.80 1.87
C ASP A 102 12.90 10.01 0.56
N SER A 103 12.42 8.76 0.60
CA SER A 103 12.13 7.96 -0.60
C SER A 103 11.09 8.63 -1.51
N MET A 104 9.95 9.08 -0.97
CA MET A 104 8.93 9.80 -1.76
C MET A 104 9.47 11.12 -2.36
N LEU A 105 10.33 11.82 -1.61
CA LEU A 105 11.01 13.01 -2.10
C LEU A 105 12.07 12.71 -3.18
N ILE A 106 12.72 11.56 -3.17
CA ILE A 106 13.65 11.18 -4.24
C ILE A 106 12.88 10.82 -5.50
N GLN A 107 11.87 9.95 -5.36
CA GLN A 107 11.10 9.42 -6.49
C GLN A 107 10.34 10.51 -7.27
N THR A 108 9.99 11.62 -6.62
CA THR A 108 9.26 12.74 -7.22
C THR A 108 10.14 13.95 -7.53
N ASP A 109 11.46 13.87 -7.33
CA ASP A 109 12.36 15.02 -7.54
C ASP A 109 12.45 15.43 -9.00
N TRP A 110 12.54 14.45 -9.89
CA TRP A 110 12.68 14.70 -11.32
C TRP A 110 11.51 15.51 -11.90
N ILE A 111 10.29 15.31 -11.39
CA ILE A 111 9.04 15.93 -11.90
C ILE A 111 9.10 17.47 -11.86
N VAL A 112 9.79 18.04 -10.87
CA VAL A 112 9.81 19.49 -10.66
C VAL A 112 10.96 20.20 -11.39
N LEU A 113 11.80 19.45 -12.11
CA LEU A 113 12.88 20.01 -12.94
C LEU A 113 12.32 20.80 -14.13
N SER A 114 13.12 21.73 -14.66
CA SER A 114 12.69 22.58 -15.78
C SER A 114 12.45 21.79 -17.07
N ASP A 115 13.26 20.76 -17.32
CA ASP A 115 13.29 19.99 -18.58
C ASP A 115 12.48 18.68 -18.51
N THR A 116 11.26 18.77 -18.01
CA THR A 116 10.31 17.64 -17.95
C THR A 116 9.05 17.95 -18.72
N PRO A 117 8.33 16.93 -19.26
CA PRO A 117 7.13 17.12 -20.08
C PRO A 117 5.89 17.65 -19.33
N PHE A 118 5.99 17.94 -18.03
CA PHE A 118 4.90 18.46 -17.22
C PHE A 118 4.65 19.95 -17.44
N THR A 119 3.37 20.33 -17.42
CA THR A 119 2.92 21.72 -17.43
C THR A 119 3.33 22.49 -16.17
N SER A 120 3.33 23.82 -16.23
CA SER A 120 3.58 24.67 -15.06
C SER A 120 2.63 24.40 -13.89
N THR A 121 1.35 24.16 -14.20
CA THR A 121 0.33 23.82 -13.21
C THR A 121 0.62 22.48 -12.53
N GLN A 122 0.95 21.43 -13.30
CA GLN A 122 1.35 20.13 -12.74
C GLN A 122 2.59 20.25 -11.86
N LYS A 123 3.65 20.95 -12.33
CA LYS A 123 4.87 21.19 -11.53
C LYS A 123 4.56 21.93 -10.22
N THR A 124 3.62 22.86 -10.24
CA THR A 124 3.20 23.60 -9.04
C THR A 124 2.51 22.68 -8.04
N ALA A 125 1.58 21.82 -8.50
CA ALA A 125 0.93 20.82 -7.64
C ALA A 125 1.95 19.85 -7.00
N TRP A 126 2.93 19.39 -7.78
CA TRP A 126 4.01 18.53 -7.28
C TRP A 126 4.92 19.24 -6.27
N LYS A 127 5.24 20.53 -6.47
CA LYS A 127 5.98 21.32 -5.48
C LYS A 127 5.22 21.43 -4.16
N THR A 128 3.90 21.67 -4.20
CA THR A 128 3.05 21.73 -3.00
C THR A 128 3.01 20.39 -2.26
N TYR A 129 2.85 19.28 -2.99
CA TYR A 129 2.90 17.93 -2.41
C TYR A 129 4.24 17.66 -1.72
N ARG A 130 5.35 17.92 -2.42
CA ARG A 130 6.71 17.76 -1.90
C ARG A 130 6.97 18.63 -0.66
N GLN A 131 6.40 19.84 -0.61
CA GLN A 131 6.50 20.68 0.57
C GLN A 131 5.74 20.07 1.75
N SER A 132 4.51 19.59 1.50
CA SER A 132 3.69 18.93 2.52
C SER A 132 4.38 17.71 3.13
N LEU A 133 5.14 16.94 2.34
CA LEU A 133 5.98 15.84 2.85
C LEU A 133 7.10 16.32 3.80
N ARG A 134 7.75 17.45 3.50
CA ARG A 134 8.79 18.02 4.37
C ARG A 134 8.19 18.51 5.69
N ASP A 135 6.98 19.06 5.62
CA ASP A 135 6.26 19.65 6.74
C ASP A 135 5.72 18.59 7.72
N LEU A 136 5.74 17.29 7.39
CA LEU A 136 5.37 16.20 8.30
C LEU A 136 6.12 16.25 9.64
N SER A 137 7.39 16.68 9.63
CA SER A 137 8.22 16.80 10.83
C SER A 137 7.75 17.90 11.80
N ALA A 138 6.87 18.80 11.35
CA ALA A 138 6.29 19.87 12.16
C ALA A 138 4.94 19.49 12.79
N VAL A 139 4.41 18.29 12.51
CA VAL A 139 3.16 17.81 13.11
C VAL A 139 3.35 17.62 14.61
N VAL A 140 2.39 18.11 15.41
CA VAL A 140 2.42 17.97 16.88
C VAL A 140 2.51 16.49 17.25
N GLY A 141 3.50 16.14 18.06
CA GLY A 141 3.73 14.76 18.49
C GLY A 141 4.49 13.89 17.50
N TYR A 142 5.09 14.45 16.44
CA TYR A 142 5.87 13.70 15.46
C TYR A 142 6.90 12.73 16.10
N PRO A 143 7.00 11.47 15.64
CA PRO A 143 6.18 10.85 14.59
C PRO A 143 4.83 10.28 15.08
N PHE A 144 4.64 10.17 16.39
CA PHE A 144 3.50 9.49 17.04
C PHE A 144 2.17 10.27 17.01
N GLY A 145 2.19 11.55 16.63
CA GLY A 145 1.02 12.39 16.42
C GLY A 145 0.20 12.04 15.16
N GLY A 146 0.17 10.76 14.79
CA GLY A 146 -0.50 10.24 13.59
C GLY A 146 0.38 10.13 12.35
N VAL A 147 1.61 10.66 12.33
CA VAL A 147 2.50 10.61 11.15
C VAL A 147 3.08 9.21 10.93
N TYR A 148 3.20 8.39 11.98
CA TYR A 148 3.57 6.97 11.83
C TYR A 148 2.54 6.17 11.01
N ASN A 149 1.29 6.63 10.94
CA ASN A 149 0.30 6.11 10.02
C ASN A 149 0.41 6.85 8.68
N TYR A 150 0.85 6.12 7.64
CA TYR A 150 1.04 6.67 6.31
C TYR A 150 -0.27 7.15 5.64
N ASP A 151 -1.43 6.70 6.09
CA ASP A 151 -2.73 7.14 5.55
C ASP A 151 -3.01 8.62 5.90
N ASN A 152 -2.28 9.18 6.87
CA ASN A 152 -2.33 10.60 7.22
C ASN A 152 -1.39 11.48 6.39
N TRP A 153 -0.65 10.91 5.43
CA TRP A 153 0.30 11.66 4.62
C TRP A 153 -0.38 12.39 3.46
N PRO A 154 0.23 13.47 2.93
CA PRO A 154 -0.29 14.12 1.73
C PRO A 154 -0.37 13.12 0.57
N THR A 155 -1.39 13.26 -0.28
CA THR A 155 -1.53 12.43 -1.48
C THR A 155 -0.91 13.10 -2.70
N PRO A 156 -0.23 12.34 -3.60
CA PRO A 156 0.34 12.90 -4.81
C PRO A 156 -0.76 13.41 -5.76
N PRO A 157 -0.49 14.46 -6.57
CA PRO A 157 -1.48 15.09 -7.45
C PRO A 157 -1.87 14.26 -8.69
N SER A 158 -1.20 13.13 -8.96
CA SER A 158 -1.57 12.17 -10.01
C SER A 158 -1.39 10.74 -9.52
N SER A 159 -2.33 9.85 -9.88
CA SER A 159 -2.33 8.41 -9.59
C SER A 159 -1.38 7.60 -10.48
N ASP A 160 -0.99 8.14 -11.64
CA ASP A 160 -0.25 7.36 -12.65
C ASP A 160 1.25 7.28 -12.33
N LEU A 161 1.67 7.97 -11.26
CA LEU A 161 3.02 8.00 -10.72
C LEU A 161 3.02 7.61 -9.24
N VAL A 162 2.09 6.76 -8.79
CA VAL A 162 2.07 6.30 -7.40
C VAL A 162 3.34 5.50 -7.15
N PHE A 163 4.26 6.15 -6.46
CA PHE A 163 5.43 5.54 -5.88
C PHE A 163 5.03 5.12 -4.48
N GLU A 164 4.69 3.85 -4.34
CA GLU A 164 4.41 3.25 -3.05
C GLU A 164 5.54 3.60 -2.07
N PRO A 165 5.24 3.89 -0.78
CA PRO A 165 6.28 3.88 0.23
C PRO A 165 6.99 2.56 0.06
N SER A 166 8.27 2.59 -0.35
CA SER A 166 9.06 1.37 -0.49
C SER A 166 8.84 0.63 0.81
N THR A 167 8.16 -0.52 0.75
CA THR A 167 8.15 -1.47 1.85
C THR A 167 9.62 -1.72 2.06
N ASN A 168 10.20 -1.03 3.03
CA ASN A 168 11.55 -1.35 3.43
C ASN A 168 11.42 -2.80 3.79
N SER A 169 12.02 -3.64 2.95
CA SER A 169 12.05 -5.08 3.08
C SER A 169 12.83 -5.36 4.36
N MET A 170 12.16 -5.18 5.49
CA MET A 170 12.64 -5.58 6.79
C MET A 170 11.81 -6.79 7.16
N ASN A 171 12.40 -7.92 6.77
CA ASN A 171 12.31 -9.20 7.41
C ASN A 171 10.90 -9.74 7.61
N GLN A 172 10.53 -10.64 6.68
CA GLN A 172 10.23 -12.00 7.11
C GLN A 172 11.05 -12.31 8.37
N PRO A 173 10.44 -12.64 9.52
CA PRO A 173 11.22 -13.25 10.58
C PRO A 173 11.80 -14.51 9.94
N THR A 174 13.11 -14.50 9.70
CA THR A 174 13.84 -15.72 9.40
C THR A 174 13.70 -16.55 10.67
N GLY A 175 12.65 -17.35 10.72
CA GLY A 175 12.55 -18.50 11.59
C GLY A 175 13.60 -19.50 11.15
N LEU A 176 14.88 -19.16 11.35
CA LEU A 176 15.85 -20.17 11.72
C LEU A 176 15.45 -20.57 13.13
N SER A 177 14.80 -21.71 13.25
CA SER A 177 14.63 -22.35 14.55
C SER A 177 16.03 -22.55 15.17
N GLU A 178 16.12 -22.43 16.50
CA GLU A 178 17.34 -22.66 17.27
C GLU A 178 17.86 -24.12 17.21
N GLU A 179 17.39 -24.93 16.25
CA GLU A 179 17.74 -26.34 16.08
C GLU A 179 18.98 -26.57 15.19
N ASP A 180 19.42 -25.58 14.41
CA ASP A 180 20.61 -25.69 13.53
C ASP A 180 21.94 -25.23 14.17
N LEU A 181 21.97 -24.97 15.48
CA LEU A 181 23.21 -24.59 16.21
C LEU A 181 23.68 -25.61 17.25
N ARG A 182 23.15 -26.84 17.25
CA ARG A 182 23.72 -27.97 18.00
C ARG A 182 23.60 -29.28 17.24
N GLY A 183 24.65 -29.61 16.47
CA GLY A 183 24.85 -30.89 15.80
C GLY A 183 26.04 -30.87 14.87
#